data_AF-A0AA39TKM9-F1
#
_entry.id   AF-A0AA39TKM9-F1
#
_cell.length_a   1.000
_cell.length_b   1.000
_cell.length_c   1.000
_cell.angle_alpha   90.00
_cell.angle_beta   90.00
_cell.angle_gamma   90.00
#
_symmetry.space_group_name_H-M   'P 1'
#
loop_
_entity.id
_entity.type
_entity.pdbx_description
1 polymer ?
#
loop_
_entity_poly.entity_id
_entity_poly.type
_entity_poly.pdbx_seq_one_letter_code
_entity_poly.pdbx_strand_id
1 'polypeptide(L)'
;VYDFPLRLCRCIKVRPQTPDVTVSCVTFEDALGGYFPKECSEEFAADMLNAISTFDRFADETSLPPTFTFVLAFVRYVLHRLSLVSSLDGVTKDATVKALFNLPLYKELQDLSDDQVIALSDLVEDIVIRSPVFKAELEWTHLQMLVVEVYSAMVGAWSWSSHRPGSGYSPRHDFWPALRPLTEFLIHRYYDALCDDDYLLKILTMNAMCKILGFGLSHGVQTVYDVFLETRCLDVFGNHSLHPSLVGVINGYVAGLAAPHALINSQHYLDYLHQPENLFSACCILTTNGWDNFSDTPDSTEMLQAGLCSNIRALASLRPLDPSWEQCRRKLRDLLHDDGEFFAKQKKWTGLWFEDLEPEDIDQAKNNISLALCELDDFFSGSMAWHFLGGIYKYLPYPRRRETEEVQV
;
A
#
# COMPACT_ATOMS: atom_id res chain seq x y z
N VAL A 1 27.21 29.86 -4.02
CA VAL A 1 27.22 29.58 -2.57
C VAL A 1 25.87 29.04 -2.09
N TYR A 2 24.72 29.67 -2.41
CA TYR A 2 23.38 29.18 -2.03
C TYR A 2 22.91 27.85 -2.63
N ASP A 3 23.61 27.34 -3.65
CA ASP A 3 23.23 26.17 -4.46
C ASP A 3 24.07 24.92 -4.13
N PHE A 4 25.02 25.07 -3.20
CA PHE A 4 26.11 24.13 -2.98
C PHE A 4 25.78 22.95 -2.06
N PRO A 5 25.02 23.10 -0.95
CA PRO A 5 24.49 21.96 -0.20
C PRO A 5 23.72 21.02 -1.12
N LEU A 6 22.79 21.55 -1.92
CA LEU A 6 21.99 20.79 -2.89
C LEU A 6 22.83 20.01 -3.91
N ARG A 7 24.00 20.53 -4.32
CA ARG A 7 24.92 19.83 -5.23
C ARG A 7 25.69 18.71 -4.54
N LEU A 8 26.05 18.84 -3.27
CA LEU A 8 26.67 17.74 -2.50
C LEU A 8 25.66 16.61 -2.28
N CYS A 9 24.41 16.97 -2.03
CA CYS A 9 23.29 16.04 -1.90
C CYS A 9 23.06 15.19 -3.14
N ARG A 10 23.50 15.67 -4.32
CA ARG A 10 23.50 14.88 -5.55
C ARG A 10 24.36 13.62 -5.47
N CYS A 11 25.34 13.60 -4.56
CA CYS A 11 26.37 12.59 -4.45
C CYS A 11 26.15 11.60 -3.28
N ILE A 12 25.18 11.85 -2.40
CA ILE A 12 24.92 10.99 -1.23
C ILE A 12 24.08 9.78 -1.66
N LYS A 13 24.71 8.60 -1.70
CA LYS A 13 24.03 7.29 -1.80
C LYS A 13 24.23 6.52 -0.49
N VAL A 14 23.15 6.22 0.21
CA VAL A 14 23.18 5.37 1.41
C VAL A 14 23.16 3.92 0.97
N ARG A 15 24.25 3.18 1.13
CA ARG A 15 24.22 1.72 0.92
C ARG A 15 23.95 1.05 2.27
N PRO A 16 22.96 0.15 2.40
CA PRO A 16 22.92 -0.76 3.53
C PRO A 16 24.19 -1.61 3.47
N GLN A 17 24.84 -1.83 4.62
CA GLN A 17 26.07 -2.62 4.70
C GLN A 17 25.77 -4.09 4.39
N THR A 18 25.73 -4.46 3.11
CA THR A 18 25.86 -5.85 2.67
C THR A 18 27.32 -6.14 2.35
N PRO A 19 27.93 -7.17 2.96
CA PRO A 19 29.25 -7.64 2.55
C PRO A 19 29.10 -8.36 1.21
N ASP A 20 30.06 -8.15 0.30
CA ASP A 20 30.16 -8.71 -1.06
C ASP A 20 29.28 -8.08 -2.15
N VAL A 21 29.75 -6.98 -2.77
CA VAL A 21 29.92 -6.86 -4.24
C VAL A 21 30.97 -5.78 -4.55
N THR A 22 32.00 -6.15 -5.31
CA THR A 22 33.16 -5.37 -5.79
C THR A 22 32.83 -4.31 -6.86
N VAL A 23 31.85 -3.44 -6.60
CA VAL A 23 31.71 -2.17 -7.35
C VAL A 23 32.19 -1.05 -6.43
N SER A 24 33.21 -0.31 -6.85
CA SER A 24 33.81 0.80 -6.09
C SER A 24 32.80 1.95 -5.93
N CYS A 25 31.98 1.85 -4.90
CA CYS A 25 31.10 2.92 -4.46
C CYS A 25 31.66 3.54 -3.18
N VAL A 26 31.57 4.85 -3.11
CA VAL A 26 32.26 5.74 -2.18
C VAL A 26 31.30 6.04 -1.02
N THR A 27 31.68 5.80 0.23
CA THR A 27 30.89 6.20 1.42
C THR A 27 30.76 7.72 1.51
N PHE A 28 29.85 8.28 2.33
CA PHE A 28 29.77 9.75 2.52
C PHE A 28 31.12 10.34 2.95
N GLU A 29 31.87 9.61 3.77
CA GLU A 29 33.22 9.96 4.21
C GLU A 29 34.24 9.89 3.06
N ASP A 30 34.17 8.84 2.23
CA ASP A 30 35.02 8.76 1.02
C ASP A 30 34.62 9.83 -0.02
N ALA A 31 33.36 10.27 -0.05
CA ALA A 31 32.83 11.23 -1.02
C ALA A 31 33.23 12.65 -0.60
N LEU A 32 33.17 12.94 0.70
CA LEU A 32 33.77 14.14 1.28
C LEU A 32 35.28 14.19 0.98
N GLY A 33 36.00 13.08 1.16
CA GLY A 33 37.43 13.00 0.87
C GLY A 33 37.78 13.05 -0.63
N GLY A 34 36.85 12.69 -1.52
CA GLY A 34 37.04 12.70 -2.97
C GLY A 34 36.66 14.03 -3.65
N TYR A 35 35.69 14.77 -3.10
CA TYR A 35 35.23 16.06 -3.66
C TYR A 35 35.89 17.27 -2.98
N PHE A 36 36.44 17.11 -1.77
CA PHE A 36 37.10 18.19 -1.03
C PHE A 36 38.53 17.79 -0.64
N PRO A 37 39.49 18.73 -0.70
CA PRO A 37 40.79 18.52 -0.08
C PRO A 37 40.61 18.10 1.38
N LYS A 38 41.35 17.10 1.85
CA LYS A 38 41.31 16.60 3.25
C LYS A 38 41.36 17.70 4.32
N GLU A 39 42.02 18.81 3.98
CA GLU A 39 42.20 19.98 4.85
C GLU A 39 40.92 20.83 4.99
N CYS A 40 39.99 20.73 4.05
CA CYS A 40 38.69 21.40 4.09
C CYS A 40 37.54 20.45 4.40
N SER A 41 37.71 19.12 4.33
CA SER A 41 36.61 18.17 4.46
C SER A 41 36.02 18.11 5.88
N GLU A 42 36.83 18.29 6.92
CA GLU A 42 36.33 18.27 8.32
C GLU A 42 35.61 19.57 8.69
N GLU A 43 36.17 20.73 8.35
CA GLU A 43 35.54 22.04 8.60
C GLU A 43 34.27 22.22 7.76
N PHE A 44 34.28 21.74 6.52
CA PHE A 44 33.12 21.76 5.64
C PHE A 44 32.03 20.75 6.03
N ALA A 45 32.41 19.53 6.45
CA ALA A 45 31.47 18.58 7.03
C ALA A 45 30.87 19.15 8.32
N ALA A 46 31.67 19.80 9.15
CA ALA A 46 31.20 20.48 10.35
C ALA A 46 30.22 21.63 10.01
N ASP A 47 30.51 22.45 9.00
CA ASP A 47 29.61 23.52 8.54
C ASP A 47 28.31 22.98 7.93
N MET A 48 28.36 21.88 7.19
CA MET A 48 27.16 21.21 6.67
C MET A 48 26.35 20.54 7.77
N LEU A 49 27.01 19.86 8.69
CA LEU A 49 26.39 19.31 9.89
C LEU A 49 25.79 20.44 10.72
N ASN A 50 26.44 21.60 10.82
CA ASN A 50 25.93 22.77 11.53
C ASN A 50 24.78 23.48 10.77
N ALA A 51 24.78 23.44 9.43
CA ALA A 51 23.67 23.95 8.63
C ALA A 51 22.44 23.04 8.71
N ILE A 52 22.66 21.71 8.78
CA ILE A 52 21.61 20.69 8.85
C ILE A 52 21.22 20.38 10.31
N SER A 53 22.04 20.73 11.30
CA SER A 53 21.79 20.48 12.73
C SER A 53 20.50 21.14 13.21
N THR A 54 20.16 22.31 12.64
CA THR A 54 18.87 22.97 12.91
C THR A 54 17.65 22.15 12.46
N PHE A 55 17.84 21.18 11.56
CA PHE A 55 16.84 20.23 11.09
C PHE A 55 17.00 18.84 11.73
N ASP A 56 18.07 18.62 12.50
CA ASP A 56 18.28 17.41 13.27
C ASP A 56 17.51 17.51 14.59
N ARG A 57 16.24 17.08 14.54
CA ARG A 57 15.39 16.94 15.73
C ARG A 57 15.90 15.90 16.72
N PHE A 58 16.87 15.08 16.32
CA PHE A 58 17.35 13.92 17.05
C PHE A 58 18.84 14.07 17.44
N ALA A 59 19.36 15.31 17.46
CA ALA A 59 20.76 15.59 17.78
C ALA A 59 21.16 15.09 19.19
N ASP A 60 20.20 15.07 20.13
CA ASP A 60 20.39 14.58 21.50
C ASP A 60 20.05 13.08 21.66
N GLU A 61 19.54 12.42 20.62
CA GLU A 61 19.08 11.03 20.66
C GLU A 61 20.20 10.05 20.27
N THR A 62 20.87 9.49 21.28
CA THR A 62 21.97 8.55 21.06
C THR A 62 21.52 7.13 20.68
N SER A 63 20.21 6.84 20.71
CA SER A 63 19.66 5.52 20.33
C SER A 63 19.57 5.34 18.81
N LEU A 64 19.60 6.43 18.05
CA LEU A 64 19.51 6.42 16.60
C LEU A 64 20.91 6.40 15.96
N PRO A 65 21.14 5.63 14.88
CA PRO A 65 22.39 5.67 14.15
C PRO A 65 22.65 7.09 13.57
N PRO A 66 23.87 7.64 13.66
CA PRO A 66 24.18 8.98 13.13
C PRO A 66 23.87 9.15 11.64
N THR A 67 24.06 8.09 10.85
CA THR A 67 23.71 8.09 9.42
C THR A 67 22.21 8.21 9.18
N PHE A 68 21.40 7.65 10.08
CA PHE A 68 19.94 7.72 10.02
C PHE A 68 19.45 9.12 10.40
N THR A 69 19.89 9.67 11.53
CA THR A 69 19.52 11.05 11.95
C THR A 69 19.94 12.07 10.91
N PHE A 70 21.14 11.93 10.33
CA PHE A 70 21.61 12.77 9.24
C PHE A 70 20.68 12.72 8.02
N VAL A 71 20.25 11.54 7.57
CA VAL A 71 19.32 11.44 6.43
C VAL A 71 17.98 12.09 6.75
N LEU A 72 17.42 11.87 7.95
CA LEU A 72 16.15 12.50 8.33
C LEU A 72 16.27 14.03 8.38
N ALA A 73 17.32 14.55 9.01
CA ALA A 73 17.62 15.98 9.07
C ALA A 73 17.82 16.56 7.67
N PHE A 74 18.49 15.80 6.80
CA PHE A 74 18.71 16.20 5.42
C PHE A 74 17.42 16.25 4.59
N VAL A 75 16.54 15.26 4.72
CA VAL A 75 15.22 15.27 4.09
C VAL A 75 14.41 16.48 4.58
N ARG A 76 14.41 16.75 5.89
CA ARG A 76 13.73 17.93 6.46
C ARG A 76 14.27 19.24 5.90
N TYR A 77 15.59 19.36 5.76
CA TYR A 77 16.23 20.53 5.14
C TYR A 77 15.73 20.75 3.71
N VAL A 78 15.75 19.73 2.85
CA VAL A 78 15.31 19.90 1.45
C VAL A 78 13.82 20.17 1.34
N LEU A 79 12.98 19.57 2.19
CA LEU A 79 11.54 19.86 2.23
C LEU A 79 11.27 21.30 2.68
N HIS A 80 12.02 21.80 3.66
CA HIS A 80 11.93 23.19 4.08
C HIS A 80 12.39 24.14 2.96
N ARG A 81 13.46 23.81 2.25
CA ARG A 81 13.88 24.58 1.07
C ARG A 81 12.80 24.58 -0.01
N LEU A 82 12.18 23.42 -0.25
CA LEU A 82 11.11 23.29 -1.24
C LEU A 82 9.88 24.13 -0.90
N SER A 83 9.56 24.32 0.39
CA SER A 83 8.44 25.16 0.81
C SER A 83 8.71 26.67 0.74
N LEU A 84 9.98 27.09 0.73
CA LEU A 84 10.37 28.51 0.66
C LEU A 84 10.47 29.03 -0.78
N VAL A 85 10.70 28.17 -1.76
CA VAL A 85 10.96 28.61 -3.13
C VAL A 85 9.64 28.74 -3.90
N SER A 86 9.36 29.94 -4.42
CA SER A 86 8.14 30.25 -5.18
C SER A 86 8.11 29.64 -6.59
N SER A 87 9.28 29.33 -7.16
CA SER A 87 9.44 28.67 -8.47
C SER A 87 10.48 27.58 -8.38
N LEU A 88 10.06 26.34 -8.57
CA LEU A 88 10.89 25.16 -8.40
C LEU A 88 12.13 25.18 -9.32
N ASP A 89 13.30 25.48 -8.76
CA ASP A 89 14.54 25.32 -9.52
C ASP A 89 14.89 23.82 -9.64
N GLY A 90 15.46 23.43 -10.79
CA GLY A 90 15.76 22.02 -11.06
C GLY A 90 16.81 21.41 -10.11
N VAL A 91 17.57 22.23 -9.39
CA VAL A 91 18.58 21.76 -8.44
C VAL A 91 17.92 21.32 -7.14
N THR A 92 17.00 22.12 -6.60
CA THR A 92 16.17 21.80 -5.43
C THR A 92 15.30 20.58 -5.69
N LYS A 93 14.71 20.46 -6.89
CA LYS A 93 13.96 19.26 -7.31
C LYS A 93 14.83 18.01 -7.25
N ASP A 94 15.98 18.02 -7.95
CA ASP A 94 16.87 16.85 -8.00
C ASP A 94 17.45 16.47 -6.63
N ALA A 95 17.78 17.45 -5.80
CA ALA A 95 18.24 17.19 -4.43
C ALA A 95 17.14 16.55 -3.57
N THR A 96 15.89 17.01 -3.71
CA THR A 96 14.73 16.41 -3.03
C THR A 96 14.50 14.97 -3.51
N VAL A 97 14.59 14.74 -4.82
CA VAL A 97 14.51 13.39 -5.41
C VAL A 97 15.50 12.45 -4.75
N LYS A 98 16.77 12.86 -4.70
CA LYS A 98 17.84 12.02 -4.14
C LYS A 98 17.73 11.85 -2.63
N ALA A 99 17.31 12.88 -1.90
CA ALA A 99 17.09 12.78 -0.47
C ALA A 99 16.04 11.70 -0.14
N LEU A 100 14.88 11.77 -0.80
CA LEU A 100 13.79 10.82 -0.58
C LEU A 100 14.10 9.44 -1.15
N PHE A 101 14.89 9.33 -2.23
CA PHE A 101 15.33 8.05 -2.79
C PHE A 101 16.17 7.23 -1.80
N ASN A 102 16.82 7.88 -0.82
CA ASN A 102 17.55 7.17 0.22
C ASN A 102 16.63 6.60 1.31
N LEU A 103 15.40 7.11 1.50
CA LEU A 103 14.49 6.59 2.53
C LEU A 103 14.10 5.13 2.30
N PRO A 104 13.73 4.70 1.07
CA PRO A 104 13.50 3.29 0.78
C PRO A 104 14.73 2.41 1.04
N LEU A 105 15.96 2.91 1.05
CA LEU A 105 17.14 2.07 1.34
C LEU A 105 17.17 1.62 2.81
N TYR A 106 16.48 2.34 3.70
CA TYR A 106 16.25 1.90 5.08
C TYR A 106 15.17 0.81 5.18
N LYS A 107 14.37 0.59 4.12
CA LYS A 107 13.42 -0.54 4.03
C LYS A 107 14.12 -1.88 3.84
N GLU A 108 15.34 -1.86 3.30
CA GLU A 108 16.15 -3.07 3.09
C GLU A 108 16.83 -3.53 4.39
N LEU A 109 16.89 -2.66 5.39
CA LEU A 109 17.31 -3.00 6.74
C LEU A 109 16.09 -3.60 7.45
N GLN A 110 15.95 -4.93 7.39
CA GLN A 110 14.79 -5.68 7.90
C GLN A 110 14.50 -5.52 9.42
N ASP A 111 15.26 -4.68 10.13
CA ASP A 111 15.26 -4.57 11.59
C ASP A 111 15.34 -3.10 12.05
N LEU A 112 14.46 -2.22 11.56
CA LEU A 112 14.32 -0.87 12.14
C LEU A 112 13.91 -1.00 13.62
N SER A 113 14.58 -0.28 14.52
CA SER A 113 14.16 -0.16 15.93
C SER A 113 12.84 0.62 16.05
N ASP A 114 12.17 0.53 17.21
CA ASP A 114 10.93 1.29 17.44
C ASP A 114 11.17 2.80 17.36
N ASP A 115 12.28 3.29 17.93
CA ASP A 115 12.70 4.70 17.82
C ASP A 115 12.90 5.12 16.35
N GLN A 116 13.51 4.25 15.52
CA GLN A 116 13.67 4.54 14.09
C GLN A 116 12.33 4.60 13.35
N VAL A 117 11.37 3.73 13.68
CA VAL A 117 10.03 3.79 13.08
C VAL A 117 9.29 5.05 13.50
N ILE A 118 9.36 5.42 14.78
CA ILE A 118 8.74 6.67 15.28
C ILE A 118 9.35 7.87 14.53
N ALA A 119 10.67 7.93 14.43
CA ALA A 119 11.38 9.01 13.75
C ALA A 119 11.08 9.09 12.24
N LEU A 120 11.02 7.94 11.56
CA LEU A 120 10.60 7.87 10.15
C LEU A 120 9.15 8.29 9.97
N SER A 121 8.27 7.94 10.90
CA SER A 121 6.86 8.27 10.80
C SER A 121 6.59 9.75 10.99
N ASP A 122 7.25 10.40 11.95
CA ASP A 122 7.23 11.86 12.08
C ASP A 122 7.65 12.53 10.77
N LEU A 123 8.69 12.00 10.11
CA LEU A 123 9.13 12.50 8.82
C LEU A 123 8.09 12.26 7.70
N VAL A 124 7.53 11.04 7.59
CA VAL A 124 6.54 10.70 6.57
C VAL A 124 5.26 11.51 6.77
N GLU A 125 4.80 11.71 8.00
CA GLU A 125 3.68 12.58 8.33
C GLU A 125 3.96 14.03 7.92
N ASP A 126 5.13 14.57 8.26
CA ASP A 126 5.55 15.91 7.83
C ASP A 126 5.58 16.01 6.28
N ILE A 127 6.03 14.97 5.58
CA ILE A 127 6.01 14.93 4.11
C ILE A 127 4.58 14.93 3.57
N VAL A 128 3.74 14.00 4.01
CA VAL A 128 2.40 13.80 3.45
C VAL A 128 1.49 14.98 3.75
N ILE A 129 1.54 15.52 4.97
CA ILE A 129 0.62 16.58 5.43
C ILE A 129 1.12 17.97 5.04
N ARG A 130 2.43 18.22 5.22
CA ARG A 130 2.97 19.60 5.20
C ARG A 130 3.75 19.91 3.94
N SER A 131 4.33 18.91 3.27
CA SER A 131 5.17 19.15 2.10
C SER A 131 4.38 19.60 0.88
N PRO A 132 4.93 20.50 0.05
CA PRO A 132 4.41 20.72 -1.30
C PRO A 132 4.47 19.46 -2.17
N VAL A 133 5.29 18.43 -1.85
CA VAL A 133 5.40 17.19 -2.63
C VAL A 133 4.04 16.49 -2.82
N PHE A 134 3.19 16.43 -1.79
CA PHE A 134 1.86 15.82 -1.88
C PHE A 134 0.75 16.80 -2.30
N LYS A 135 1.03 18.10 -2.28
CA LYS A 135 0.10 19.15 -2.71
C LYS A 135 0.25 19.51 -4.19
N ALA A 136 1.46 19.36 -4.74
CA ALA A 136 1.83 19.73 -6.09
C ALA A 136 1.30 18.75 -7.16
N GLU A 137 1.45 19.14 -8.43
CA GLU A 137 0.99 18.41 -9.61
C GLU A 137 1.78 17.10 -9.89
N LEU A 138 1.46 16.44 -11.01
CA LEU A 138 1.98 15.14 -11.47
C LEU A 138 3.51 15.01 -11.48
N GLU A 139 4.24 16.13 -11.49
CA GLU A 139 5.70 16.19 -11.48
C GLU A 139 6.39 15.50 -10.29
N TRP A 140 5.64 15.20 -9.22
CA TRP A 140 6.13 14.59 -7.99
C TRP A 140 5.70 13.13 -7.82
N THR A 141 5.04 12.53 -8.81
CA THR A 141 4.49 11.16 -8.76
C THR A 141 5.53 10.14 -8.28
N HIS A 142 6.75 10.19 -8.82
CA HIS A 142 7.84 9.32 -8.39
C HIS A 142 8.14 9.47 -6.89
N LEU A 143 8.18 10.69 -6.37
CA LEU A 143 8.53 10.94 -4.97
C LEU A 143 7.41 10.57 -4.02
N GLN A 144 6.17 10.82 -4.42
CA GLN A 144 4.97 10.36 -3.71
C GLN A 144 4.99 8.83 -3.60
N MET A 145 5.32 8.12 -4.69
CA MET A 145 5.47 6.66 -4.72
C MET A 145 6.52 6.17 -3.71
N LEU A 146 7.72 6.77 -3.68
CA LEU A 146 8.78 6.38 -2.74
C LEU A 146 8.33 6.55 -1.27
N VAL A 147 7.58 7.61 -0.97
CA VAL A 147 7.03 7.84 0.37
C VAL A 147 5.99 6.78 0.72
N VAL A 148 5.11 6.40 -0.23
CA VAL A 148 4.17 5.29 -0.03
C VAL A 148 4.90 3.97 0.19
N GLU A 149 6.00 3.69 -0.52
CA GLU A 149 6.79 2.48 -0.29
C GLU A 149 7.42 2.45 1.11
N VAL A 150 8.00 3.58 1.55
CA VAL A 150 8.56 3.72 2.90
C VAL A 150 7.46 3.48 3.94
N TYR A 151 6.30 4.09 3.75
CA TYR A 151 5.15 3.89 4.62
C TYR A 151 4.70 2.42 4.64
N SER A 152 4.63 1.77 3.46
CA SER A 152 4.28 0.35 3.32
C SER A 152 5.23 -0.57 4.09
N ALA A 153 6.53 -0.27 4.07
CA ALA A 153 7.53 -1.00 4.83
C ALA A 153 7.39 -0.75 6.34
N MET A 154 7.18 0.50 6.76
CA MET A 154 7.00 0.85 8.18
C MET A 154 5.81 0.13 8.82
N VAL A 155 4.69 0.02 8.10
CA VAL A 155 3.49 -0.66 8.59
C VAL A 155 3.53 -2.19 8.39
N GLY A 156 4.62 -2.73 7.84
CA GLY A 156 4.80 -4.16 7.61
C GLY A 156 3.95 -4.76 6.48
N ALA A 157 3.32 -3.93 5.65
CA ALA A 157 2.55 -4.40 4.49
C ALA A 157 3.44 -4.90 3.34
N TRP A 158 4.71 -4.51 3.33
CA TRP A 158 5.67 -4.89 2.30
C TRP A 158 6.70 -5.91 2.81
N SER A 159 6.55 -7.18 2.42
CA SER A 159 7.62 -8.19 2.54
C SER A 159 8.14 -8.53 1.14
N TRP A 160 9.34 -8.03 0.79
CA TRP A 160 10.02 -8.42 -0.45
C TRP A 160 10.42 -9.90 -0.43
N SER A 161 10.62 -10.47 0.76
CA SER A 161 10.87 -11.89 0.91
C SER A 161 9.56 -12.66 1.00
N SER A 162 8.97 -12.93 -0.18
CA SER A 162 8.02 -14.04 -0.40
C SER A 162 8.53 -15.40 0.12
N HIS A 163 9.76 -15.47 0.64
CA HIS A 163 10.45 -16.65 1.12
C HIS A 163 10.59 -16.74 2.66
N ARG A 164 10.10 -15.76 3.45
CA ARG A 164 9.99 -15.93 4.91
C ARG A 164 8.54 -15.86 5.38
N PRO A 165 7.77 -16.95 5.27
CA PRO A 165 6.56 -17.10 6.06
C PRO A 165 6.95 -17.16 7.54
N GLY A 166 6.76 -16.06 8.27
CA GLY A 166 6.90 -16.05 9.73
C GLY A 166 7.82 -15.01 10.36
N SER A 167 8.28 -13.97 9.66
CA SER A 167 8.69 -12.76 10.39
C SER A 167 7.42 -12.20 11.04
N GLY A 168 7.32 -12.42 12.34
CA GLY A 168 6.11 -12.16 13.12
C GLY A 168 5.56 -10.76 12.89
N TYR A 169 4.23 -10.70 12.94
CA TYR A 169 3.45 -9.52 13.29
C TYR A 169 4.30 -8.51 14.08
N SER A 170 4.69 -7.39 13.46
CA SER A 170 5.35 -6.31 14.19
C SER A 170 4.24 -5.57 14.92
N PRO A 171 4.20 -5.53 16.27
CA PRO A 171 3.10 -4.96 17.06
C PRO A 171 2.88 -3.45 16.87
N ARG A 172 3.49 -2.82 15.85
CA ARG A 172 3.45 -1.39 15.48
C ARG A 172 2.09 -0.95 14.90
N HIS A 173 1.02 -1.70 15.15
CA HIS A 173 -0.27 -1.63 14.46
C HIS A 173 -1.18 -0.46 14.85
N ASP A 174 -0.87 0.31 15.89
CA ASP A 174 -1.72 1.44 16.31
C ASP A 174 -1.30 2.77 15.66
N PHE A 175 -0.26 2.76 14.84
CA PHE A 175 0.38 3.98 14.37
C PHE A 175 0.27 4.15 12.85
N TRP A 176 -0.73 4.95 12.44
CA TRP A 176 -1.06 5.20 11.04
C TRP A 176 -1.29 6.70 10.74
N PRO A 177 -0.39 7.61 11.16
CA PRO A 177 -0.67 9.04 11.19
C PRO A 177 -0.94 9.66 9.80
N ALA A 178 -0.38 9.07 8.75
CA ALA A 178 -0.52 9.56 7.38
C ALA A 178 -1.53 8.76 6.54
N LEU A 179 -2.24 7.76 7.10
CA LEU A 179 -3.08 6.87 6.31
C LEU A 179 -4.20 7.60 5.57
N ARG A 180 -4.97 8.45 6.28
CA ARG A 180 -6.07 9.21 5.66
C ARG A 180 -5.61 10.05 4.46
N PRO A 181 -4.62 10.95 4.60
CA PRO A 181 -4.20 11.77 3.45
C PRO A 181 -3.58 10.92 2.32
N LEU A 182 -2.92 9.79 2.62
CA LEU A 182 -2.45 8.86 1.58
C LEU A 182 -3.60 8.17 0.84
N THR A 183 -4.67 7.78 1.54
CA THR A 183 -5.87 7.21 0.94
C THR A 183 -6.66 8.23 0.13
N GLU A 184 -6.82 9.45 0.62
CA GLU A 184 -7.42 10.55 -0.13
C GLU A 184 -6.61 10.89 -1.38
N PHE A 185 -5.28 10.90 -1.26
CA PHE A 185 -4.37 11.07 -2.39
C PHE A 185 -4.56 9.97 -3.44
N LEU A 186 -4.64 8.71 -3.03
CA LEU A 186 -4.93 7.58 -3.89
C LEU A 186 -6.25 7.79 -4.64
N ILE A 187 -7.32 8.09 -3.92
CA ILE A 187 -8.67 8.22 -4.46
C ILE A 187 -8.75 9.38 -5.46
N HIS A 188 -8.26 10.57 -5.08
CA HIS A 188 -8.46 11.79 -5.86
C HIS A 188 -7.47 11.98 -7.00
N ARG A 189 -6.25 11.44 -6.89
CA ARG A 189 -5.19 11.71 -7.89
C ARG A 189 -4.98 10.57 -8.86
N TYR A 190 -5.13 9.32 -8.43
CA TYR A 190 -4.70 8.19 -9.26
C TYR A 190 -5.75 7.78 -10.26
N TYR A 191 -7.02 7.79 -9.85
CA TYR A 191 -8.09 7.30 -10.71
C TYR A 191 -8.51 8.30 -11.79
N ASP A 192 -8.45 9.59 -11.49
CA ASP A 192 -8.78 10.64 -12.47
C ASP A 192 -7.65 10.89 -13.49
N ALA A 193 -6.41 10.48 -13.19
CA ALA A 193 -5.20 10.81 -13.98
C ALA A 193 -4.62 9.65 -14.81
N LEU A 194 -5.40 8.57 -15.05
CA LEU A 194 -4.99 7.40 -15.86
C LEU A 194 -4.89 7.69 -17.38
N CYS A 195 -4.51 8.91 -17.77
CA CYS A 195 -4.40 9.36 -19.16
C CYS A 195 -3.03 10.00 -19.49
N ASP A 196 -2.00 9.84 -18.63
CA ASP A 196 -0.69 10.54 -18.79
C ASP A 196 0.54 9.63 -18.62
N ASP A 197 1.63 9.96 -19.31
CA ASP A 197 2.83 9.17 -19.68
C ASP A 197 3.54 8.40 -18.54
N ASP A 198 3.33 8.74 -17.28
CA ASP A 198 3.97 8.12 -16.11
C ASP A 198 3.12 7.00 -15.48
N TYR A 199 2.67 6.06 -16.30
CA TYR A 199 1.71 5.01 -15.91
C TYR A 199 2.30 3.99 -14.91
N LEU A 200 3.51 3.48 -15.15
CA LEU A 200 4.09 2.42 -14.32
C LEU A 200 4.22 2.82 -12.85
N LEU A 201 4.67 4.06 -12.58
CA LEU A 201 4.79 4.58 -11.22
C LEU A 201 3.41 4.70 -10.56
N LYS A 202 2.37 5.03 -11.33
CA LYS A 202 1.01 5.10 -10.83
C LYS A 202 0.51 3.72 -10.37
N ILE A 203 0.74 2.68 -11.15
CA ILE A 203 0.31 1.34 -10.74
C ILE A 203 1.10 0.83 -9.52
N LEU A 204 2.41 1.07 -9.45
CA LEU A 204 3.20 0.65 -8.29
C LEU A 204 2.71 1.29 -6.99
N THR A 205 2.36 2.58 -7.03
CA THR A 205 1.82 3.27 -5.84
C THR A 205 0.44 2.72 -5.47
N MET A 206 -0.43 2.48 -6.46
CA MET A 206 -1.75 1.89 -6.23
C MET A 206 -1.62 0.51 -5.57
N ASN A 207 -0.73 -0.33 -6.09
CA ASN A 207 -0.42 -1.65 -5.52
C ASN A 207 0.08 -1.56 -4.09
N ALA A 208 1.00 -0.63 -3.81
CA ALA A 208 1.52 -0.41 -2.46
C ALA A 208 0.41 0.04 -1.50
N MET A 209 -0.46 0.96 -1.92
CA MET A 209 -1.61 1.40 -1.11
C MET A 209 -2.65 0.30 -0.89
N CYS A 210 -2.97 -0.50 -1.91
CA CYS A 210 -3.83 -1.68 -1.75
C CYS A 210 -3.24 -2.68 -0.74
N LYS A 211 -1.92 -2.92 -0.78
CA LYS A 211 -1.26 -3.78 0.20
C LYS A 211 -1.34 -3.20 1.61
N ILE A 212 -1.09 -1.90 1.78
CA ILE A 212 -1.21 -1.17 3.04
C ILE A 212 -2.63 -1.34 3.62
N LEU A 213 -3.66 -1.03 2.82
CA LEU A 213 -5.06 -1.14 3.24
C LEU A 213 -5.45 -2.58 3.54
N GLY A 214 -5.19 -3.52 2.61
CA GLY A 214 -5.53 -4.92 2.79
C GLY A 214 -4.86 -5.54 4.02
N PHE A 215 -3.59 -5.22 4.26
CA PHE A 215 -2.86 -5.67 5.44
C PHE A 215 -3.45 -5.08 6.74
N GLY A 216 -3.72 -3.78 6.77
CA GLY A 216 -4.32 -3.14 7.95
C GLY A 216 -5.72 -3.70 8.27
N LEU A 217 -6.54 -3.88 7.24
CA LEU A 217 -7.88 -4.44 7.35
C LEU A 217 -7.86 -5.91 7.82
N SER A 218 -6.95 -6.74 7.29
CA SER A 218 -6.84 -8.15 7.66
C SER A 218 -6.44 -8.35 9.11
N HIS A 219 -5.71 -7.40 9.68
CA HIS A 219 -5.29 -7.41 11.08
C HIS A 219 -6.28 -6.73 12.02
N GLY A 220 -7.42 -6.24 11.52
CA GLY A 220 -8.43 -5.60 12.37
C GLY A 220 -7.95 -4.27 12.95
N VAL A 221 -7.14 -3.49 12.22
CA VAL A 221 -6.68 -2.18 12.68
C VAL A 221 -7.80 -1.15 12.53
N GLN A 222 -8.33 -0.65 13.66
CA GLN A 222 -9.49 0.26 13.67
C GLN A 222 -9.31 1.49 12.78
N THR A 223 -8.17 2.18 12.89
CA THR A 223 -7.86 3.38 12.09
C THR A 223 -7.96 3.12 10.59
N VAL A 224 -7.64 1.91 10.13
CA VAL A 224 -7.71 1.55 8.71
C VAL A 224 -9.16 1.37 8.27
N TYR A 225 -10.01 0.77 9.12
CA TYR A 225 -11.46 0.69 8.85
C TYR A 225 -12.11 2.07 8.84
N ASP A 226 -11.77 2.92 9.80
CA ASP A 226 -12.29 4.30 9.89
C ASP A 226 -11.95 5.07 8.61
N VAL A 227 -10.68 5.08 8.20
CA VAL A 227 -10.25 5.74 6.96
C VAL A 227 -10.95 5.13 5.74
N PHE A 228 -11.03 3.80 5.65
CA PHE A 228 -11.67 3.12 4.53
C PHE A 228 -13.14 3.51 4.36
N LEU A 229 -13.86 3.65 5.47
CA LEU A 229 -15.24 4.08 5.53
C LEU A 229 -15.39 5.58 5.20
N GLU A 230 -14.65 6.44 5.89
CA GLU A 230 -14.77 7.89 5.79
C GLU A 230 -14.38 8.42 4.41
N THR A 231 -13.41 7.77 3.76
CA THR A 231 -12.99 8.08 2.39
C THR A 231 -13.84 7.38 1.32
N ARG A 232 -14.84 6.57 1.72
CA ARG A 232 -15.75 5.86 0.83
C ARG A 232 -15.02 5.01 -0.21
N CYS A 233 -13.99 4.27 0.23
CA CYS A 233 -13.12 3.50 -0.66
C CYS A 233 -13.88 2.59 -1.66
N LEU A 234 -14.98 1.95 -1.24
CA LEU A 234 -15.75 1.03 -2.10
C LEU A 234 -16.47 1.74 -3.25
N ASP A 235 -16.86 3.00 -3.08
CA ASP A 235 -17.50 3.77 -4.15
C ASP A 235 -16.49 4.05 -5.28
N VAL A 236 -15.24 4.30 -4.90
CA VAL A 236 -14.15 4.56 -5.85
C VAL A 236 -13.69 3.25 -6.47
N PHE A 237 -13.39 2.24 -5.64
CA PHE A 237 -12.91 0.94 -6.08
C PHE A 237 -13.92 0.18 -6.94
N GLY A 238 -15.22 0.37 -6.72
CA GLY A 238 -16.27 -0.20 -7.56
C GLY A 238 -16.22 0.28 -9.01
N ASN A 239 -15.76 1.51 -9.26
CA ASN A 239 -15.55 2.03 -10.62
C ASN A 239 -14.28 1.49 -11.29
N HIS A 240 -13.44 0.77 -10.54
CA HIS A 240 -12.17 0.20 -11.00
C HIS A 240 -12.07 -1.27 -10.58
N SER A 241 -13.19 -1.99 -10.68
CA SER A 241 -13.33 -3.35 -10.15
C SER A 241 -12.37 -4.35 -10.78
N LEU A 242 -11.72 -3.99 -11.89
CA LEU A 242 -10.75 -4.78 -12.65
C LEU A 242 -9.29 -4.64 -12.21
N HIS A 243 -9.04 -3.91 -11.13
CA HIS A 243 -7.69 -3.80 -10.58
C HIS A 243 -7.39 -4.98 -9.63
N PRO A 244 -6.41 -5.87 -9.93
CA PRO A 244 -6.21 -7.11 -9.16
C PRO A 244 -5.90 -6.90 -7.67
N SER A 245 -5.07 -5.91 -7.35
CA SER A 245 -4.72 -5.58 -5.95
C SER A 245 -5.91 -5.21 -5.07
N LEU A 246 -7.07 -4.81 -5.64
CA LEU A 246 -8.28 -4.56 -4.85
C LEU A 246 -8.86 -5.83 -4.24
N VAL A 247 -8.64 -7.00 -4.83
CA VAL A 247 -9.04 -8.30 -4.24
C VAL A 247 -8.39 -8.48 -2.88
N GLY A 248 -7.10 -8.14 -2.76
CA GLY A 248 -6.38 -8.20 -1.49
C GLY A 248 -6.97 -7.27 -0.43
N VAL A 249 -7.48 -6.11 -0.84
CA VAL A 249 -8.16 -5.15 0.05
C VAL A 249 -9.48 -5.73 0.56
N ILE A 250 -10.33 -6.24 -0.33
CA ILE A 250 -11.63 -6.83 0.06
C ILE A 250 -11.43 -8.08 0.91
N ASN A 251 -10.52 -8.96 0.53
CA ASN A 251 -10.19 -10.15 1.32
C ASN A 251 -9.65 -9.77 2.70
N GLY A 252 -8.83 -8.72 2.80
CA GLY A 252 -8.38 -8.18 4.08
C GLY A 252 -9.54 -7.66 4.94
N TYR A 253 -10.48 -6.92 4.33
CA TYR A 253 -11.69 -6.44 5.01
C TYR A 253 -12.54 -7.60 5.55
N VAL A 254 -12.78 -8.62 4.74
CA VAL A 254 -13.55 -9.81 5.14
C VAL A 254 -12.83 -10.59 6.23
N ALA A 255 -11.51 -10.79 6.09
CA ALA A 255 -10.69 -11.52 7.04
C ALA A 255 -10.68 -10.85 8.44
N GLY A 256 -10.50 -9.53 8.48
CA GLY A 256 -10.48 -8.79 9.74
C GLY A 256 -11.84 -8.79 10.45
N LEU A 257 -12.95 -8.68 9.72
CA LEU A 257 -14.29 -8.78 10.29
C LEU A 257 -14.65 -10.20 10.76
N ALA A 258 -14.11 -11.22 10.10
CA ALA A 258 -14.32 -12.62 10.49
C ALA A 258 -13.46 -13.05 11.69
N ALA A 259 -12.48 -12.25 12.12
CA ALA A 259 -11.57 -12.63 13.20
C ALA A 259 -12.30 -12.70 14.57
N PRO A 260 -12.05 -13.73 15.40
CA PRO A 260 -12.81 -13.96 16.65
C PRO A 260 -12.44 -12.97 17.75
N HIS A 261 -11.30 -12.30 17.60
CA HIS A 261 -10.79 -11.27 18.50
C HIS A 261 -10.74 -9.91 17.79
N ALA A 262 -11.64 -9.65 16.84
CA ALA A 262 -11.77 -8.32 16.29
C ALA A 262 -12.00 -7.34 17.45
N LEU A 263 -10.98 -6.55 17.77
CA LEU A 263 -10.97 -5.56 18.86
C LEU A 263 -11.95 -4.42 18.60
N ILE A 264 -12.53 -4.39 17.40
CA ILE A 264 -13.34 -3.31 16.91
C ILE A 264 -14.83 -3.64 17.08
N ASN A 265 -15.65 -2.61 17.31
CA ASN A 265 -17.09 -2.69 17.15
C ASN A 265 -17.46 -2.98 15.67
N SER A 266 -17.35 -4.25 15.30
CA SER A 266 -17.42 -4.75 13.93
C SER A 266 -18.78 -4.51 13.26
N GLN A 267 -19.83 -4.24 14.05
CA GLN A 267 -21.18 -4.09 13.53
C GLN A 267 -21.31 -2.90 12.56
N HIS A 268 -20.70 -1.76 12.88
CA HIS A 268 -20.79 -0.58 12.02
C HIS A 268 -20.11 -0.80 10.65
N TYR A 269 -18.95 -1.48 10.64
CA TYR A 269 -18.22 -1.81 9.42
C TYR A 269 -18.90 -2.94 8.62
N LEU A 270 -19.49 -3.91 9.31
CA LEU A 270 -20.35 -4.92 8.69
C LEU A 270 -21.57 -4.26 8.03
N ASP A 271 -22.22 -3.31 8.71
CA ASP A 271 -23.37 -2.58 8.18
C ASP A 271 -22.98 -1.74 6.96
N TYR A 272 -21.80 -1.10 6.97
CA TYR A 272 -21.27 -0.40 5.80
C TYR A 272 -21.05 -1.35 4.62
N LEU A 273 -20.36 -2.48 4.83
CA LEU A 273 -20.10 -3.47 3.76
C LEU A 273 -21.39 -4.05 3.18
N HIS A 274 -22.42 -4.25 4.01
CA HIS A 274 -23.73 -4.79 3.59
C HIS A 274 -24.72 -3.71 3.12
N GLN A 275 -24.29 -2.46 2.96
CA GLN A 275 -25.07 -1.52 2.14
C GLN A 275 -25.13 -2.06 0.71
N PRO A 276 -26.30 -2.03 0.03
CA PRO A 276 -26.45 -2.73 -1.24
C PRO A 276 -25.47 -2.33 -2.35
N GLU A 277 -25.04 -1.07 -2.39
CA GLU A 277 -24.04 -0.60 -3.36
C GLU A 277 -22.63 -1.11 -3.01
N ASN A 278 -22.25 -1.04 -1.73
CA ASN A 278 -20.95 -1.50 -1.26
C ASN A 278 -20.76 -3.01 -1.42
N LEU A 279 -21.81 -3.79 -1.11
CA LEU A 279 -21.79 -5.24 -1.27
C LEU A 279 -21.64 -5.61 -2.75
N PHE A 280 -22.36 -4.90 -3.62
CA PHE A 280 -22.25 -5.08 -5.06
C PHE A 280 -20.83 -4.73 -5.56
N SER A 281 -20.26 -3.59 -5.18
CA SER A 281 -18.89 -3.20 -5.53
C SER A 281 -17.86 -4.23 -5.05
N ALA A 282 -17.98 -4.72 -3.82
CA ALA A 282 -17.10 -5.76 -3.29
C ALA A 282 -17.23 -7.07 -4.09
N CYS A 283 -18.44 -7.51 -4.42
CA CYS A 283 -18.66 -8.67 -5.28
C CYS A 283 -18.09 -8.47 -6.69
N CYS A 284 -18.28 -7.30 -7.32
CA CYS A 284 -17.65 -6.99 -8.61
C CYS A 284 -16.13 -7.13 -8.52
N ILE A 285 -15.48 -6.48 -7.55
CA ILE A 285 -14.02 -6.58 -7.34
C ILE A 285 -13.57 -8.04 -7.19
N LEU A 286 -14.26 -8.84 -6.39
CA LEU A 286 -13.88 -10.24 -6.16
C LEU A 286 -14.09 -11.14 -7.39
N THR A 287 -15.05 -10.81 -8.25
CA THR A 287 -15.44 -11.66 -9.38
C THR A 287 -14.74 -11.27 -10.68
N THR A 288 -14.38 -10.01 -10.86
CA THR A 288 -13.84 -9.55 -12.14
C THR A 288 -12.31 -9.62 -12.23
N ASN A 289 -11.60 -9.95 -11.15
CA ASN A 289 -10.12 -9.94 -11.09
C ASN A 289 -9.46 -11.33 -11.23
N GLY A 290 -10.02 -12.23 -12.03
CA GLY A 290 -9.48 -13.58 -12.25
C GLY A 290 -8.27 -13.65 -13.20
N TRP A 291 -7.66 -12.53 -13.58
CA TRP A 291 -6.72 -12.45 -14.70
C TRP A 291 -5.23 -12.49 -14.32
N ASP A 292 -4.89 -12.37 -13.04
CA ASP A 292 -3.53 -12.04 -12.62
C ASP A 292 -2.56 -13.23 -12.54
N ASN A 293 -2.78 -14.30 -13.32
CA ASN A 293 -1.80 -15.38 -13.45
C ASN A 293 -1.15 -15.35 -14.83
N PHE A 294 0.06 -14.80 -14.86
CA PHE A 294 1.06 -14.86 -15.94
C PHE A 294 1.54 -16.29 -16.29
N SER A 295 0.73 -17.32 -16.02
CA SER A 295 1.06 -18.71 -16.37
C SER A 295 -0.09 -19.29 -17.19
N ASP A 296 0.14 -19.45 -18.50
CA ASP A 296 -0.71 -20.18 -19.45
C ASP A 296 -0.83 -21.69 -19.12
N THR A 297 -0.66 -22.09 -17.86
CA THR A 297 -0.79 -23.48 -17.42
C THR A 297 -2.25 -23.78 -17.09
N PRO A 298 -2.84 -24.88 -17.60
CA PRO A 298 -4.24 -25.26 -17.34
C PRO A 298 -4.58 -25.36 -15.83
N ASP A 299 -3.61 -25.81 -15.02
CA ASP A 299 -3.75 -25.93 -13.57
C ASP A 299 -4.00 -24.59 -12.86
N SER A 300 -3.66 -23.46 -13.51
CA SER A 300 -3.89 -22.12 -12.95
C SER A 300 -5.36 -21.72 -12.98
N THR A 301 -6.15 -22.19 -13.95
CA THR A 301 -7.55 -21.76 -14.12
C THR A 301 -8.46 -22.36 -13.06
N GLU A 302 -8.33 -23.66 -12.76
CA GLU A 302 -9.11 -24.30 -11.70
C GLU A 302 -8.78 -23.71 -10.32
N MET A 303 -7.50 -23.41 -10.06
CA MET A 303 -7.06 -22.79 -8.81
C MET A 303 -7.64 -21.38 -8.65
N LEU A 304 -7.72 -20.60 -9.74
CA LEU A 304 -8.33 -19.27 -9.75
C LEU A 304 -9.83 -19.32 -9.47
N GLN A 305 -10.55 -20.24 -10.11
CA GLN A 305 -11.99 -20.43 -9.87
C GLN A 305 -12.26 -20.84 -8.42
N ALA A 306 -11.48 -21.78 -7.87
CA ALA A 306 -11.57 -22.17 -6.47
C ALA A 306 -11.30 -20.99 -5.52
N GLY A 307 -10.31 -20.15 -5.83
CA GLY A 307 -10.01 -18.94 -5.08
C GLY A 307 -11.16 -17.93 -5.09
N LEU A 308 -11.76 -17.69 -6.27
CA LEU A 308 -12.92 -16.81 -6.43
C LEU A 308 -14.11 -17.30 -5.60
N CYS A 309 -14.50 -18.56 -5.75
CA CYS A 309 -15.62 -19.13 -4.99
C CYS A 309 -15.34 -19.09 -3.48
N SER A 310 -14.10 -19.33 -3.05
CA SER A 310 -13.69 -19.19 -1.65
C SER A 310 -13.88 -17.77 -1.13
N ASN A 311 -13.46 -16.75 -1.89
CA ASN A 311 -13.60 -15.34 -1.52
C ASN A 311 -15.07 -14.92 -1.42
N ILE A 312 -15.89 -15.30 -2.40
CA ILE A 312 -17.34 -15.01 -2.41
C ILE A 312 -18.03 -15.67 -1.23
N ARG A 313 -17.71 -16.94 -0.95
CA ARG A 313 -18.24 -17.67 0.20
C ARG A 313 -17.82 -17.05 1.53
N ALA A 314 -16.57 -16.59 1.65
CA ALA A 314 -16.09 -15.90 2.85
C ALA A 314 -16.87 -14.60 3.09
N LEU A 315 -17.10 -13.80 2.04
CA LEU A 315 -17.92 -12.59 2.12
C LEU A 315 -19.37 -12.91 2.53
N ALA A 316 -20.00 -13.91 1.89
CA ALA A 316 -21.37 -14.35 2.22
C ALA A 316 -21.51 -14.87 3.66
N SER A 317 -20.45 -15.45 4.21
CA SER A 317 -20.44 -16.00 5.57
C SER A 317 -20.44 -14.92 6.66
N LEU A 318 -20.10 -13.66 6.36
CA LEU A 318 -20.14 -12.58 7.35
C LEU A 318 -21.58 -12.28 7.82
N ARG A 319 -22.55 -12.29 6.90
CA ARG A 319 -23.97 -12.03 7.21
C ARG A 319 -24.89 -12.80 6.26
N PRO A 320 -25.01 -14.13 6.43
CA PRO A 320 -25.71 -15.00 5.47
C PRO A 320 -27.23 -14.75 5.38
N LEU A 321 -27.81 -14.00 6.32
CA LEU A 321 -29.24 -13.69 6.35
C LEU A 321 -29.54 -12.23 5.96
N ASP A 322 -28.53 -11.47 5.52
CA ASP A 322 -28.74 -10.07 5.15
C ASP A 322 -29.55 -9.95 3.83
N PRO A 323 -30.63 -9.15 3.80
CA PRO A 323 -31.45 -8.99 2.59
C PRO A 323 -30.72 -8.31 1.43
N SER A 324 -29.61 -7.60 1.68
CA SER A 324 -28.79 -6.98 0.63
C SER A 324 -28.25 -7.99 -0.38
N TRP A 325 -28.08 -9.27 0.01
CA TRP A 325 -27.64 -10.34 -0.90
C TRP A 325 -28.60 -10.55 -2.07
N GLU A 326 -29.90 -10.42 -1.85
CA GLU A 326 -30.89 -10.57 -2.92
C GLU A 326 -30.75 -9.46 -3.96
N GLN A 327 -30.48 -8.23 -3.52
CA GLN A 327 -30.23 -7.11 -4.42
C GLN A 327 -28.89 -7.24 -5.13
N CYS A 328 -27.83 -7.65 -4.42
CA CYS A 328 -26.51 -7.88 -5.00
C CYS A 328 -26.57 -8.95 -6.11
N ARG A 329 -27.18 -10.12 -5.83
CA ARG A 329 -27.36 -11.18 -6.83
C ARG A 329 -28.15 -10.71 -8.06
N ARG A 330 -29.20 -9.90 -7.86
CA ARG A 330 -29.96 -9.33 -8.99
C ARG A 330 -29.07 -8.46 -9.87
N LYS A 331 -28.32 -7.52 -9.28
CA LYS A 331 -27.41 -6.65 -10.03
C LYS A 331 -26.30 -7.42 -10.75
N LEU A 332 -25.76 -8.48 -10.14
CA LEU A 332 -24.79 -9.36 -10.79
C LEU A 332 -25.40 -10.09 -11.99
N ARG A 333 -26.66 -10.53 -11.91
CA ARG A 333 -27.38 -11.10 -13.07
C ARG A 333 -27.64 -10.04 -14.14
N ASP A 334 -27.99 -8.82 -13.75
CA ASP A 334 -28.16 -7.70 -14.68
C ASP A 334 -26.85 -7.42 -15.44
N LEU A 335 -25.69 -7.48 -14.76
CA LEU A 335 -24.36 -7.34 -15.40
C LEU A 335 -24.05 -8.43 -16.44
N LEU A 336 -24.56 -9.65 -16.28
CA LEU A 336 -24.39 -10.69 -17.32
C LEU A 336 -25.08 -10.28 -18.63
N HIS A 337 -26.19 -9.56 -18.53
CA HIS A 337 -26.99 -9.07 -19.63
C HIS A 337 -26.66 -7.63 -20.04
N ASP A 338 -25.71 -6.98 -19.37
CA ASP A 338 -25.29 -5.62 -19.70
C ASP A 338 -24.67 -5.58 -21.11
N ASP A 339 -25.13 -4.61 -21.91
CA ASP A 339 -24.69 -4.35 -23.28
C ASP A 339 -23.30 -3.66 -23.33
N GLY A 340 -22.64 -3.52 -22.17
CA GLY A 340 -21.26 -3.08 -22.04
C GLY A 340 -21.09 -1.70 -21.40
N GLU A 341 -22.13 -1.03 -20.88
CA GLU A 341 -21.96 0.29 -20.25
C GLU A 341 -21.09 0.20 -18.98
N PHE A 342 -21.28 -0.84 -18.17
CA PHE A 342 -20.45 -1.08 -17.00
C PHE A 342 -19.01 -1.36 -17.42
N PHE A 343 -18.82 -2.30 -18.34
CA PHE A 343 -17.50 -2.76 -18.80
C PHE A 343 -16.73 -1.67 -19.56
N ALA A 344 -17.40 -0.82 -20.34
CA ALA A 344 -16.78 0.29 -21.06
C ALA A 344 -16.15 1.36 -20.15
N LYS A 345 -16.58 1.42 -18.88
CA LYS A 345 -15.98 2.31 -17.87
C LYS A 345 -14.82 1.65 -17.13
N GLN A 346 -14.66 0.34 -17.27
CA GLN A 346 -13.60 -0.42 -16.62
C GLN A 346 -12.35 -0.48 -17.48
N LYS A 347 -11.19 -0.67 -16.85
CA LYS A 347 -9.92 -0.91 -17.53
C LYS A 347 -9.23 -2.13 -16.95
N LYS A 348 -8.69 -3.00 -17.81
CA LYS A 348 -7.94 -4.19 -17.42
C LYS A 348 -6.47 -3.85 -17.20
N TRP A 349 -5.87 -4.47 -16.20
CA TRP A 349 -4.43 -4.39 -15.95
C TRP A 349 -3.68 -5.46 -16.75
N THR A 350 -2.66 -5.08 -17.54
CA THR A 350 -1.84 -6.01 -18.33
C THR A 350 -0.44 -6.25 -17.78
N GLY A 351 -0.17 -5.83 -16.53
CA GLY A 351 1.16 -5.90 -15.92
C GLY A 351 2.06 -4.69 -16.24
N LEU A 352 1.76 -3.95 -17.29
CA LEU A 352 2.53 -2.78 -17.71
C LEU A 352 1.68 -1.51 -17.83
N TRP A 353 0.43 -1.62 -18.28
CA TRP A 353 -0.49 -0.48 -18.36
C TRP A 353 -1.95 -0.95 -18.23
N PHE A 354 -2.87 0.03 -18.21
CA PHE A 354 -4.30 -0.22 -18.28
C PHE A 354 -4.76 -0.19 -19.73
N GLU A 355 -5.54 -1.20 -20.13
CA GLU A 355 -6.16 -1.28 -21.45
C GLU A 355 -7.68 -1.25 -21.32
N ASP A 356 -8.32 -0.76 -22.37
CA ASP A 356 -9.76 -0.96 -22.54
C ASP A 356 -10.02 -2.46 -22.72
N LEU A 357 -11.18 -2.93 -22.26
CA LEU A 357 -11.51 -4.34 -22.34
C LEU A 357 -11.76 -4.80 -23.77
N GLU A 358 -11.11 -5.89 -24.17
CA GLU A 358 -11.48 -6.63 -25.35
C GLU A 358 -12.75 -7.47 -25.07
N PRO A 359 -13.55 -7.84 -26.11
CA PRO A 359 -14.73 -8.69 -25.93
C PRO A 359 -14.46 -9.97 -25.14
N GLU A 360 -13.31 -10.59 -25.35
CA GLU A 360 -12.86 -11.79 -24.65
C GLU A 360 -12.67 -11.56 -23.15
N ASP A 361 -12.18 -10.37 -22.75
CA ASP A 361 -12.04 -10.00 -21.34
C ASP A 361 -13.40 -9.79 -20.68
N ILE A 362 -14.35 -9.19 -21.40
CA ILE A 362 -15.73 -9.02 -20.95
C ILE A 362 -16.38 -10.38 -20.75
N ASP A 363 -16.23 -11.29 -21.71
CA ASP A 363 -16.77 -12.65 -21.63
C ASP A 363 -16.16 -13.42 -20.44
N GLN A 364 -14.86 -13.27 -20.19
CA GLN A 364 -14.20 -13.86 -19.03
C GLN A 364 -14.73 -13.29 -17.72
N ALA A 365 -14.93 -11.98 -17.63
CA ALA A 365 -15.53 -11.34 -16.45
C ALA A 365 -16.96 -11.83 -16.22
N LYS A 366 -17.77 -11.94 -17.28
CA LYS A 366 -19.14 -12.48 -17.22
C LYS A 366 -19.14 -13.95 -16.78
N ASN A 367 -18.21 -14.76 -17.28
CA ASN A 367 -18.06 -16.15 -16.83
C ASN A 367 -17.75 -16.24 -15.33
N ASN A 368 -16.83 -15.41 -14.83
CA ASN A 368 -16.52 -15.36 -13.41
C ASN A 368 -17.70 -14.89 -12.55
N ILE A 369 -18.48 -13.91 -13.03
CA ILE A 369 -19.72 -13.46 -12.37
C ILE A 369 -20.74 -14.63 -12.33
N SER A 370 -20.86 -15.38 -13.41
CA SER A 370 -21.74 -16.57 -13.44
C SER A 370 -21.31 -17.61 -12.42
N LEU A 371 -20.01 -17.88 -12.27
CA LEU A 371 -19.48 -18.80 -11.27
C LEU A 371 -19.80 -18.34 -9.84
N ALA A 372 -19.62 -17.04 -9.57
CA ALA A 372 -19.95 -16.46 -8.27
C ALA A 372 -21.45 -16.53 -7.96
N LEU A 373 -22.31 -16.31 -8.96
CA LEU A 373 -23.76 -16.46 -8.80
C LEU A 373 -24.15 -17.90 -8.47
N CYS A 374 -23.58 -18.88 -9.16
CA CYS A 374 -23.77 -20.30 -8.83
C CYS A 374 -23.37 -20.58 -7.37
N GLU A 375 -22.19 -20.11 -6.95
CA GLU A 375 -21.72 -20.28 -5.57
C GLU A 375 -22.66 -19.64 -4.54
N LEU A 376 -23.14 -18.42 -4.79
CA LEU A 376 -24.09 -17.74 -3.90
C LEU A 376 -25.44 -18.46 -3.87
N ASP A 377 -25.95 -18.93 -5.01
CA ASP A 377 -27.22 -19.65 -5.08
C ASP A 377 -27.14 -21.01 -4.35
N ASP A 378 -26.00 -21.72 -4.47
CA ASP A 378 -25.73 -22.94 -3.71
C ASP A 378 -25.60 -22.67 -2.20
N PHE A 379 -24.93 -21.58 -1.82
CA PHE A 379 -24.78 -21.16 -0.43
C PHE A 379 -26.13 -20.83 0.23
N PHE A 380 -26.99 -20.06 -0.44
CA PHE A 380 -28.28 -19.61 0.11
C PHE A 380 -29.44 -20.60 -0.06
N SER A 381 -29.36 -21.56 -0.99
CA SER A 381 -30.39 -22.60 -1.17
C SER A 381 -30.41 -23.65 -0.04
N GLY A 382 -29.51 -23.54 0.93
CA GLY A 382 -29.50 -24.37 2.13
C GLY A 382 -28.80 -25.72 1.95
N SER A 383 -28.23 -26.01 0.77
CA SER A 383 -27.43 -27.22 0.52
C SER A 383 -26.14 -27.28 1.35
N MET A 384 -25.65 -26.14 1.86
CA MET A 384 -24.41 -26.05 2.66
C MET A 384 -24.55 -25.34 4.02
N ALA A 385 -25.72 -24.76 4.34
CA ALA A 385 -25.87 -23.79 5.43
C ALA A 385 -25.69 -24.35 6.86
N TRP A 386 -25.80 -25.67 7.08
CA TRP A 386 -25.80 -26.25 8.44
C TRP A 386 -24.47 -26.84 8.92
N HIS A 387 -23.47 -26.99 8.06
CA HIS A 387 -22.23 -27.71 8.42
C HIS A 387 -21.03 -26.83 8.84
N PHE A 388 -21.11 -25.49 8.74
CA PHE A 388 -19.88 -24.70 8.61
C PHE A 388 -19.68 -23.47 9.51
N LEU A 389 -20.56 -23.20 10.48
CA LEU A 389 -20.40 -22.08 11.42
C LEU A 389 -19.09 -22.12 12.26
N GLY A 390 -18.30 -23.20 12.22
CA GLY A 390 -17.00 -23.31 12.90
C GLY A 390 -15.75 -23.15 12.02
N GLY A 391 -15.88 -22.86 10.72
CA GLY A 391 -14.81 -23.14 9.73
C GLY A 391 -14.22 -21.98 8.93
N ILE A 392 -14.67 -20.73 9.12
CA ILE A 392 -14.26 -19.59 8.27
C ILE A 392 -12.72 -19.43 8.20
N TYR A 393 -12.01 -19.79 9.27
CA TYR A 393 -10.54 -19.73 9.36
C TYR A 393 -9.76 -20.70 8.48
N LYS A 394 -10.42 -21.66 7.80
CA LYS A 394 -9.73 -22.61 6.90
C LYS A 394 -9.59 -22.09 5.46
N TYR A 395 -10.30 -21.01 5.09
CA TYR A 395 -10.48 -20.62 3.69
C TYR A 395 -9.75 -19.35 3.28
N LEU A 396 -9.11 -18.66 4.23
CA LEU A 396 -8.30 -17.48 3.95
C LEU A 396 -6.81 -17.84 4.10
N PRO A 397 -5.99 -17.67 3.04
CA PRO A 397 -4.56 -17.92 3.09
C PRO A 397 -3.84 -16.79 3.84
N TYR A 398 -4.07 -16.67 5.15
CA TYR A 398 -3.36 -15.71 5.99
C TYR A 398 -2.76 -16.38 7.24
N PRO A 399 -1.59 -15.88 7.72
CA PRO A 399 -0.90 -16.50 8.83
C PRO A 399 -1.74 -16.41 10.09
N ARG A 400 -2.05 -17.56 10.70
CA ARG A 400 -2.61 -17.62 12.05
C ARG A 400 -1.70 -16.85 13.00
N ARG A 401 -2.28 -15.91 13.75
CA ARG A 401 -1.66 -15.35 14.96
C ARG A 401 -1.30 -16.53 15.85
N ARG A 402 -0.01 -16.79 16.07
CA ARG A 402 0.41 -17.74 17.12
C ARG A 402 0.05 -17.07 18.44
N GLU A 403 -0.90 -17.65 19.16
CA GLU A 403 -1.11 -17.34 20.56
C GLU A 403 0.23 -17.51 21.27
N THR A 404 0.73 -16.43 21.87
CA THR A 404 1.77 -16.54 22.89
C THR A 404 1.17 -17.38 24.00
N GLU A 405 1.70 -18.60 24.16
CA GLU A 405 1.40 -19.44 25.31
C GLU A 405 1.62 -18.60 26.58
N GLU A 406 0.54 -18.37 27.32
CA GLU A 406 0.61 -17.80 28.65
C GLU A 406 1.50 -18.71 29.49
N VAL A 407 2.69 -18.21 29.82
CA VAL A 407 3.54 -18.82 30.83
C VAL A 407 2.78 -18.70 32.15
N GLN A 408 2.21 -19.82 32.61
CA GLN A 408 1.72 -19.96 33.97
C GLN A 408 2.89 -19.73 34.91
N VAL A 409 2.84 -18.64 35.68
CA VAL A 409 3.75 -18.35 36.81
C VAL A 409 3.31 -19.14 38.04
#